data_AF-A0A443QE03-F1
#
_entry.id   AF-A0A443QE03-F1
#
_cell.length_a   1.000
_cell.length_b   1.000
_cell.length_c   1.000
_cell.angle_alpha   90.00
_cell.angle_beta   90.00
_cell.angle_gamma   90.00
#
_symmetry.space_group_name_H-M   'P 1'
#
loop_
_entity.id
_entity.type
_entity.pdbx_description
1 polymer ?
#
loop_
_entity_poly.entity_id
_entity_poly.type
_entity_poly.pdbx_seq_one_letter_code
_entity_poly.pdbx_strand_id
1 'polypeptide(L)'
;LSSGIIHPPFYHPSAPVVMNFGGIGAVIGHEITHGFDVQGSQYDETGRWANWWRNDTRENYEERVKCFEHQYSRQVEPVTGKK
;
A
#
# COMPACT_ATOMS: atom_id res chain seq x y z
N LEU A 1 6.48 9.86 -6.45
CA LEU A 1 5.60 9.95 -7.64
C LEU A 1 6.35 10.61 -8.79
N SER A 2 6.28 10.04 -9.99
CA SER A 2 6.91 10.62 -11.19
C SER A 2 5.92 11.55 -11.91
N SER A 3 6.41 12.39 -12.82
CA SER A 3 5.54 13.23 -13.66
C SER A 3 4.56 12.42 -14.51
N GLY A 4 4.84 11.13 -14.78
CA GLY A 4 4.02 10.25 -15.61
C GLY A 4 2.78 9.68 -14.95
N ILE A 5 2.49 10.00 -13.67
CA ILE A 5 1.24 9.58 -13.02
C ILE A 5 0.33 10.76 -12.67
N ILE A 6 0.80 12.00 -12.83
CA ILE A 6 0.06 13.23 -12.51
C ILE A 6 -0.70 13.72 -13.76
N HIS A 7 -1.47 12.82 -14.37
CA HIS A 7 -2.33 13.12 -15.51
C HIS A 7 -3.54 12.17 -15.50
N PRO A 8 -4.58 12.41 -16.34
CA PRO A 8 -5.71 11.50 -16.44
C PRO A 8 -5.26 10.06 -16.75
N PRO A 9 -5.89 9.03 -16.16
CA PRO A 9 -7.11 9.09 -15.34
C PRO A 9 -6.89 9.41 -13.85
N PHE A 10 -5.64 9.51 -13.39
CA PHE A 10 -5.33 9.61 -11.96
C PHE A 10 -5.52 11.02 -11.40
N TYR A 11 -5.17 12.05 -12.17
CA TYR A 11 -5.30 13.43 -11.75
C TYR A 11 -5.69 14.35 -12.91
N HIS A 12 -6.67 15.21 -12.67
CA HIS A 12 -6.94 16.35 -13.54
C HIS A 12 -7.37 17.55 -12.69
N PRO A 13 -6.81 18.76 -12.89
CA PRO A 13 -7.13 19.93 -12.07
C PRO A 13 -8.62 20.29 -12.07
N SER A 14 -9.31 20.06 -13.20
CA SER A 14 -10.74 20.36 -13.35
C SER A 14 -11.66 19.17 -13.06
N ALA A 15 -11.14 18.00 -12.66
CA ALA A 15 -11.98 16.86 -12.31
C ALA A 15 -12.65 17.06 -10.94
N PRO A 16 -13.83 16.45 -10.69
CA PRO A 16 -14.43 16.43 -9.36
C PRO A 16 -13.43 15.91 -8.33
N VAL A 17 -13.42 16.50 -7.14
CA VAL A 17 -12.48 16.15 -6.06
C VAL A 17 -12.47 14.65 -5.78
N VAL A 18 -13.64 14.01 -5.76
CA VAL A 18 -13.78 12.56 -5.55
C VAL A 18 -13.00 11.71 -6.56
N MET A 19 -12.88 12.17 -7.81
CA MET A 19 -12.11 11.48 -8.85
C MET A 19 -10.61 11.58 -8.58
N ASN A 20 -10.12 12.77 -8.22
CA ASN A 20 -8.71 12.97 -7.86
C ASN A 20 -8.35 12.20 -6.57
N PHE A 21 -9.26 12.14 -5.59
CA PHE A 21 -9.05 11.34 -4.38
C PHE A 21 -9.00 9.84 -4.69
N GLY A 22 -9.92 9.32 -5.52
CA GLY A 22 -9.92 7.91 -5.92
C GLY A 22 -8.76 7.53 -6.85
N GLY A 23 -8.28 8.46 -7.68
CA GLY A 23 -7.13 8.29 -8.54
C GLY A 23 -5.82 8.57 -7.79
N ILE A 24 -5.29 9.77 -7.94
CA ILE A 24 -3.98 10.13 -7.38
C ILE A 24 -3.94 10.09 -5.85
N GLY A 25 -5.06 10.35 -5.17
CA GLY A 25 -5.14 10.23 -3.71
C GLY A 25 -4.89 8.80 -3.23
N ALA A 26 -5.50 7.80 -3.88
CA ALA A 26 -5.26 6.40 -3.58
C ALA A 26 -3.80 6.00 -3.86
N VAL A 27 -3.20 6.50 -4.95
CA VAL A 27 -1.78 6.27 -5.27
C VAL A 27 -0.87 6.89 -4.21
N ILE A 28 -1.10 8.14 -3.80
CA ILE A 28 -0.34 8.77 -2.71
C ILE A 28 -0.45 7.93 -1.43
N GLY A 29 -1.66 7.48 -1.09
CA GLY A 29 -1.89 6.59 0.05
C GLY A 29 -1.11 5.29 -0.05
N HIS A 30 -1.09 4.66 -1.22
CA HIS A 30 -0.32 3.45 -1.52
C HIS A 30 1.19 3.65 -1.24
N GLU A 31 1.79 4.73 -1.76
CA GLU A 31 3.21 5.02 -1.53
C GLU A 31 3.52 5.30 -0.05
N ILE A 32 2.61 5.99 0.67
CA ILE A 32 2.76 6.19 2.12
C ILE A 32 2.72 4.84 2.86
N THR A 33 1.79 3.97 2.49
CA THR A 33 1.65 2.66 3.15
C THR A 33 2.82 1.72 2.89
N HIS A 34 3.61 1.91 1.83
CA HIS A 34 4.85 1.16 1.64
C HIS A 34 5.88 1.41 2.75
N GLY A 35 5.86 2.57 3.40
CA GLY A 35 6.66 2.79 4.62
C GLY A 35 6.26 1.91 5.82
N PHE A 36 5.09 1.28 5.77
CA PHE A 36 4.52 0.46 6.84
C PHE A 36 4.17 -0.96 6.40
N ASP A 37 4.54 -1.37 5.18
CA ASP A 37 4.38 -2.74 4.74
C ASP A 37 5.39 -3.68 5.43
N VAL A 38 5.40 -4.96 5.06
CA VAL A 38 6.23 -5.98 5.72
C VAL A 38 7.72 -5.61 5.69
N GLN A 39 8.17 -4.92 4.63
CA GLN A 39 9.55 -4.47 4.49
C GLN A 39 9.74 -3.08 5.11
N GLY A 40 8.87 -2.12 4.76
CA GLY A 40 8.96 -0.74 5.23
C GLY A 40 8.86 -0.61 6.75
N SER A 41 8.01 -1.40 7.39
CA SER A 41 7.81 -1.38 8.86
C SER A 41 9.04 -1.80 9.67
N GLN A 42 10.13 -2.22 9.04
CA GLN A 42 11.40 -2.54 9.70
C GLN A 42 12.35 -1.34 9.78
N TYR A 43 12.01 -0.23 9.13
CA TYR A 43 12.82 0.98 9.09
C TYR A 43 12.19 2.09 9.94
N ASP A 44 13.01 2.79 10.72
CA ASP A 44 12.58 3.96 11.49
C ASP A 44 12.38 5.19 10.59
N GLU A 45 12.00 6.33 11.18
CA GLU A 45 11.71 7.58 10.47
C GLU A 45 12.89 8.13 9.69
N THR A 46 14.12 7.67 9.99
CA THR A 46 15.35 8.07 9.30
C THR A 46 15.76 7.10 8.20
N GLY A 47 15.02 6.00 8.03
CA GLY A 47 15.32 4.95 7.07
C GLY A 47 16.36 3.95 7.57
N ARG A 48 16.59 3.84 8.89
CA ARG A 48 17.49 2.85 9.47
C ARG A 48 16.73 1.60 9.88
N TRP A 49 17.28 0.43 9.59
CA TRP A 49 16.74 -0.84 10.06
C TRP A 49 16.82 -0.92 11.60
N ALA A 50 15.67 -0.86 12.26
CA ALA A 50 15.57 -0.84 13.70
C ALA A 50 14.18 -1.32 14.13
N ASN A 51 14.10 -2.10 15.21
CA ASN A 51 12.81 -2.40 15.81
C ASN A 51 12.33 -1.22 16.66
N TRP A 52 11.43 -0.42 16.11
CA TRP A 52 10.76 0.70 16.78
C TRP A 52 9.35 0.35 17.28
N TRP A 53 8.93 -0.90 17.12
CA TRP A 53 7.63 -1.38 17.58
C TRP A 53 7.73 -1.97 18.99
N ARG A 54 6.64 -1.86 19.75
CA ARG A 54 6.42 -2.73 20.89
C ARG A 54 6.11 -4.15 20.41
N ASN A 55 6.49 -5.16 21.20
CA ASN A 55 6.29 -6.57 20.85
C ASN A 55 4.81 -6.90 20.58
N ASP A 56 3.90 -6.44 21.44
CA ASP A 56 2.46 -6.65 21.29
C ASP A 56 1.92 -6.05 19.98
N THR A 57 2.41 -4.89 19.57
CA THR A 57 2.02 -4.28 18.29
C THR A 57 2.57 -5.08 17.10
N ARG A 58 3.81 -5.59 17.18
CA ARG A 58 4.40 -6.40 16.11
C ARG A 58 3.64 -7.72 15.93
N GLU A 59 3.30 -8.41 17.01
CA GLU A 59 2.49 -9.64 16.97
C GLU A 59 1.13 -9.40 16.30
N ASN A 60 0.43 -8.33 16.69
CA ASN A 60 -0.85 -7.93 16.10
C ASN A 60 -0.74 -7.57 14.60
N TYR A 61 0.37 -6.94 14.21
CA TYR A 61 0.65 -6.62 12.81
C TYR A 61 0.83 -7.90 11.99
N GLU A 62 1.66 -8.84 12.46
CA GLU A 62 1.93 -10.11 11.78
C GLU A 62 0.67 -10.96 11.60
N GLU A 63 -0.24 -10.96 12.58
CA GLU A 63 -1.54 -11.63 12.46
C GLU A 63 -2.36 -11.09 11.27
N ARG A 64 -2.39 -9.75 11.10
CA ARG A 64 -3.10 -9.10 9.99
C ARG A 64 -2.42 -9.38 8.66
N VAL A 65 -1.10 -9.38 8.59
CA VAL A 65 -0.34 -9.75 7.39
C VAL A 65 -0.72 -11.15 6.92
N LYS A 66 -0.75 -12.14 7.84
CA LYS A 66 -1.15 -13.52 7.53
C LYS A 66 -2.57 -13.62 6.99
N CYS A 67 -3.49 -12.79 7.49
CA CYS A 67 -4.87 -12.72 6.96
C CYS A 67 -4.88 -12.32 5.47
N PHE A 68 -4.12 -11.28 5.11
CA PHE A 68 -3.99 -10.81 3.72
C PHE A 68 -3.27 -11.84 2.84
N GLU A 69 -2.18 -12.45 3.31
CA GLU A 69 -1.48 -13.52 2.59
C GLU A 69 -2.43 -14.69 2.28
N HIS A 70 -3.25 -15.10 3.25
CA HIS A 70 -4.24 -16.16 3.06
C HIS A 70 -5.39 -15.74 2.13
N GLN A 71 -5.77 -14.47 2.09
CA GLN A 71 -6.74 -13.96 1.12
C GLN A 71 -6.21 -14.09 -0.32
N TYR A 72 -5.01 -13.57 -0.57
CA TYR A 72 -4.47 -13.48 -1.93
C TYR A 72 -3.90 -14.81 -2.45
N SER A 73 -3.40 -15.69 -1.58
CA SER A 73 -2.96 -17.06 -1.97
C SER A 73 -4.07 -17.96 -2.53
N ARG A 74 -5.33 -17.57 -2.33
CA ARG A 74 -6.52 -18.27 -2.82
C ARG A 74 -7.13 -17.60 -4.05
N GLN A 75 -6.59 -16.47 -4.49
CA GLN A 75 -7.06 -15.83 -5.71
C GLN A 75 -6.57 -16.59 -6.94
N VAL A 76 -7.43 -16.62 -7.94
CA VAL A 76 -7.13 -17.11 -9.29
C VAL A 76 -7.56 -16.00 -10.23
N GLU A 77 -6.68 -15.60 -11.12
CA GLU A 77 -6.97 -14.56 -12.09
C GLU A 77 -8.08 -15.08 -13.03
N PRO A 78 -9.24 -14.40 -13.09
CA PRO A 78 -10.45 -14.94 -13.73
C PRO A 78 -10.31 -15.15 -15.24
N VAL A 79 -9.40 -14.45 -15.93
CA VAL A 79 -9.26 -14.52 -17.40
C VAL A 79 -8.29 -15.63 -17.82
N THR A 80 -7.14 -15.73 -17.14
CA THR A 80 -6.03 -16.61 -17.48
C THR A 80 -6.01 -17.89 -16.64
N GLY A 81 -6.79 -17.94 -15.56
CA GLY A 81 -6.83 -19.07 -14.63
C GLY A 81 -5.53 -19.26 -13.86
N LYS A 82 -4.60 -18.30 -13.92
CA LYS A 82 -3.34 -18.36 -13.19
C LYS A 82 -3.56 -18.01 -11.73
N LYS A 83 -2.84 -18.72 -10.85
CA LYS A 83 -2.59 -18.22 -9.50
C LYS A 83 -1.59 -17.07 -9.54
#